data_AF-A0AAU8CHY6-F1
#
_entry.id   AF-A0AAU8CHY6-F1
#
_cell.length_a   1.000
_cell.length_b   1.000
_cell.length_c   1.000
_cell.angle_alpha   90.00
_cell.angle_beta   90.00
_cell.angle_gamma   90.00
#
_symmetry.space_group_name_H-M   'P 1'
#
loop_
_entity.id
_entity.type
_entity.pdbx_description
1 polymer ?
#
loop_
_entity_poly.entity_id
_entity_poly.type
_entity_poly.pdbx_seq_one_letter_code
_entity_poly.pdbx_strand_id
1 'polypeptide(L)'
;MGWIRDLLTTNNTEPDTLEQDSNERFPRDTYGPGYPIVLHRSELEDFFTLLETERDTPDGWEKSPLLDRDDLRKIANKGSVAEGGKLPSPEEQRAEIRRILELWESQLTASTDTVWATVGTSYTLEFYLTRCETRADIDGDEFEAIPEFEAVRAIIDRIETAEDTDSKLAIVHKRHLPLEEPAEE
;
A
#
# COMPACT_ATOMS: atom_id res chain seq x y z
N MET A 1 -24.18 -75.87 11.12
CA MET A 1 -24.42 -76.22 12.54
C MET A 1 -23.24 -75.64 13.32
N GLY A 2 -23.34 -74.42 13.84
CA GLY A 2 -23.66 -74.14 15.25
C GLY A 2 -22.54 -73.21 15.75
N TRP A 3 -22.71 -71.88 15.84
CA TRP A 3 -23.28 -71.10 16.96
C TRP A 3 -22.38 -71.20 18.23
N ILE A 4 -21.99 -70.17 19.00
CA ILE A 4 -22.25 -68.72 19.14
C ILE A 4 -21.26 -68.22 20.24
N ARG A 5 -20.84 -66.93 20.18
CA ARG A 5 -20.56 -65.89 21.23
C ARG A 5 -20.05 -66.28 22.64
N ASP A 6 -19.32 -65.50 23.44
CA ASP A 6 -18.96 -64.07 23.60
C ASP A 6 -17.65 -64.07 24.46
N LEU A 7 -16.77 -63.06 24.52
CA LEU A 7 -16.95 -61.84 25.32
C LEU A 7 -15.83 -60.83 24.97
N LEU A 8 -16.25 -59.67 24.45
CA LEU A 8 -15.84 -58.31 24.81
C LEU A 8 -14.45 -58.11 25.45
N THR A 9 -13.52 -57.47 24.73
CA THR A 9 -13.01 -56.14 25.12
C THR A 9 -12.56 -55.40 23.86
N THR A 10 -13.27 -54.32 23.59
CA THR A 10 -12.99 -53.27 22.61
C THR A 10 -11.61 -52.67 22.83
N ASN A 11 -10.71 -52.79 21.86
CA ASN A 11 -9.77 -51.71 21.56
C ASN A 11 -10.16 -51.15 20.20
N ASN A 12 -11.10 -50.21 20.25
CA ASN A 12 -11.29 -49.22 19.20
C ASN A 12 -9.97 -48.45 19.11
N THR A 13 -9.06 -48.89 18.26
CA THR A 13 -8.08 -47.97 17.69
C THR A 13 -8.76 -47.40 16.45
N GLU A 14 -9.62 -46.41 16.69
CA GLU A 14 -9.95 -45.46 15.63
C GLU A 14 -8.61 -44.89 15.16
N PRO A 15 -8.33 -44.87 13.84
CA PRO A 15 -7.25 -44.03 13.37
C PRO A 15 -7.67 -42.61 13.75
N ASP A 16 -6.97 -42.04 14.73
CA ASP A 16 -6.97 -40.63 15.04
C ASP A 16 -6.72 -39.95 13.69
N THR A 17 -7.82 -39.54 13.05
CA THR A 17 -7.75 -38.66 11.91
C THR A 17 -7.41 -37.36 12.56
N LEU A 18 -6.11 -37.12 12.75
CA LEU A 18 -5.59 -35.79 12.98
C LEU A 18 -6.10 -35.00 11.79
N GLU A 19 -7.24 -34.33 11.97
CA GLU A 19 -7.57 -33.17 11.18
C GLU A 19 -6.36 -32.26 11.36
N GLN A 20 -5.44 -32.34 10.39
CA GLN A 20 -4.38 -31.36 10.27
C GLN A 20 -5.12 -30.04 10.23
N ASP A 21 -5.00 -29.27 11.30
CA ASP A 21 -5.46 -27.89 11.36
C ASP A 21 -4.65 -27.17 10.27
N SER A 22 -5.14 -27.22 9.04
CA SER A 22 -4.47 -26.76 7.83
C SER A 22 -4.51 -25.23 7.72
N ASN A 23 -4.95 -24.57 8.79
CA ASN A 23 -4.89 -23.13 8.94
C ASN A 23 -3.49 -22.74 9.42
N GLU A 24 -2.63 -22.41 8.47
CA GLU A 24 -1.43 -21.66 8.75
C GLU A 24 -1.83 -20.29 9.33
N ARG A 25 -1.49 -20.07 10.61
CA ARG A 25 -1.81 -18.82 11.31
C ARG A 25 -0.64 -17.85 11.17
N PHE A 26 -0.84 -16.79 10.41
CA PHE A 26 0.10 -15.68 10.31
C PHE A 26 -0.16 -14.68 11.45
N PRO A 27 0.82 -14.40 12.32
CA PRO A 27 0.68 -13.37 13.35
C PRO A 27 0.43 -12.00 12.72
N ARG A 28 -0.63 -11.29 13.16
CA ARG A 28 -1.06 -10.00 12.59
C ARG A 28 -0.10 -8.85 12.90
N ASP A 29 0.76 -9.03 13.89
CA ASP A 29 1.84 -8.15 14.28
C ASP A 29 3.05 -8.28 13.33
N THR A 30 3.23 -9.42 12.68
CA THR A 30 4.36 -9.68 11.77
C THR A 30 3.96 -9.64 10.29
N TYR A 31 2.71 -10.01 9.97
CA TYR A 31 2.22 -10.12 8.60
C TYR A 31 0.99 -9.23 8.37
N GLY A 32 0.86 -8.73 7.15
CA GLY A 32 -0.27 -7.93 6.69
C GLY A 32 -0.71 -8.30 5.28
N PRO A 33 -1.88 -7.81 4.84
CA PRO A 33 -2.33 -7.94 3.47
C PRO A 33 -1.51 -7.05 2.53
N GLY A 34 -1.05 -7.60 1.41
CA GLY A 34 -0.31 -6.87 0.37
C GLY A 34 -0.76 -7.22 -1.04
N TYR A 35 -0.67 -6.24 -1.93
CA TYR A 35 -0.95 -6.34 -3.36
C TYR A 35 0.36 -6.32 -4.15
N PRO A 36 0.63 -7.32 -5.00
CA PRO A 36 1.82 -7.32 -5.86
C PRO A 36 1.60 -6.41 -7.06
N ILE A 37 2.48 -5.43 -7.23
CA ILE A 37 2.44 -4.43 -8.30
C ILE A 37 3.72 -4.55 -9.13
N VAL A 38 3.58 -4.69 -10.44
CA VAL A 38 4.73 -4.61 -11.35
C VAL A 38 5.15 -3.16 -11.45
N LEU A 39 6.43 -2.85 -11.28
CA LEU A 39 7.00 -1.50 -11.47
C LEU A 39 8.24 -1.56 -12.38
N HIS A 40 8.42 -0.49 -13.14
CA HIS A 40 9.66 -0.23 -13.86
C HIS A 40 10.55 0.70 -13.02
N ARG A 41 11.87 0.47 -13.05
CA ARG A 41 12.83 1.33 -12.35
C ARG A 41 12.72 2.79 -12.81
N SER A 42 12.50 3.02 -14.11
CA SER A 42 12.30 4.37 -14.66
C SER A 42 11.06 5.06 -14.08
N GLU A 43 9.96 4.34 -13.86
CA GLU A 43 8.76 4.91 -13.23
C GLU A 43 9.05 5.36 -11.79
N LEU A 44 9.91 4.63 -11.07
CA LEU A 44 10.32 4.99 -9.73
C LEU A 44 11.27 6.21 -9.72
N GLU A 45 12.19 6.27 -10.68
CA GLU A 45 13.07 7.43 -10.90
C GLU A 45 12.26 8.69 -11.26
N ASP A 46 11.21 8.56 -12.08
CA ASP A 46 10.28 9.64 -12.40
C ASP A 46 9.53 10.12 -11.13
N PHE A 47 9.11 9.19 -10.26
CA PHE A 47 8.47 9.57 -9.00
C PHE A 47 9.46 10.28 -8.05
N PHE A 48 10.70 9.82 -7.92
CA PHE A 48 11.71 10.55 -7.17
C PHE A 48 11.95 11.95 -7.73
N THR A 49 11.99 12.08 -9.06
CA THR A 49 12.15 13.38 -9.74
C THR A 49 10.99 14.32 -9.43
N LEU A 50 9.74 13.82 -9.45
CA LEU A 50 8.58 14.59 -9.02
C LEU A 50 8.70 15.06 -7.56
N LEU A 51 9.11 14.15 -6.66
CA LEU A 51 9.25 14.44 -5.24
C LEU A 51 10.33 15.48 -4.94
N GLU A 52 11.44 15.43 -5.68
CA GLU A 52 12.53 16.39 -5.56
C GLU A 52 12.17 17.75 -6.14
N THR A 53 11.53 17.77 -7.31
CA THR A 53 11.06 19.01 -7.95
C THR A 53 10.04 19.73 -7.07
N GLU A 54 9.06 19.00 -6.51
CA GLU A 54 8.06 19.61 -5.60
C GLU A 54 8.69 20.17 -4.33
N ARG A 55 9.71 19.48 -3.78
CA ARG A 55 10.44 19.91 -2.58
C ARG A 55 11.28 21.16 -2.83
N ASP A 56 11.95 21.22 -3.98
CA ASP A 56 12.91 22.29 -4.28
C ASP A 56 12.21 23.58 -4.72
N THR A 57 10.93 23.49 -5.09
CA THR A 57 10.09 24.65 -5.35
C THR A 57 9.48 25.19 -4.05
N PRO A 58 9.55 26.51 -3.78
CA PRO A 58 8.95 27.13 -2.61
C PRO A 58 7.49 26.71 -2.43
N ASP A 59 7.14 26.22 -1.24
CA ASP A 59 5.80 25.69 -1.00
C ASP A 59 4.78 26.85 -0.99
N GLY A 60 3.96 26.91 -2.03
CA GLY A 60 2.84 27.84 -2.16
C GLY A 60 1.64 27.49 -1.27
N TRP A 61 1.77 26.51 -0.37
CA TRP A 61 0.69 25.93 0.46
C TRP A 61 -0.25 26.95 1.12
N GLU A 62 0.26 28.10 1.57
CA GLU A 62 -0.59 29.16 2.16
C GLU A 62 -1.31 30.03 1.13
N LYS A 63 -0.83 30.04 -0.11
CA LYS A 63 -1.32 30.85 -1.25
C LYS A 63 -2.18 30.05 -2.23
N SER A 64 -2.14 28.73 -2.19
CA SER A 64 -2.97 27.89 -3.06
C SER A 64 -4.45 28.23 -2.82
N PRO A 65 -5.20 28.69 -3.85
CA PRO A 65 -6.65 28.71 -3.80
C PRO A 65 -7.08 27.30 -3.41
N LEU A 66 -7.91 27.22 -2.39
CA LEU A 66 -8.53 26.00 -1.89
C LEU A 66 -9.33 25.33 -3.03
N LEU A 67 -8.69 24.65 -3.99
CA LEU A 67 -9.29 23.43 -4.48
C LEU A 67 -9.43 22.52 -3.27
N ASP A 68 -10.65 22.01 -3.13
CA ASP A 68 -11.36 21.95 -1.87
C ASP A 68 -10.51 21.16 -0.88
N ARG A 69 -10.12 21.76 0.25
CA ARG A 69 -9.63 20.97 1.39
C ARG A 69 -10.57 19.78 1.63
N ASP A 70 -11.85 19.95 1.29
CA ASP A 70 -12.87 18.91 1.29
C ASP A 70 -12.69 17.81 0.23
N ASP A 71 -12.15 18.08 -0.96
CA ASP A 71 -11.82 17.08 -2.00
C ASP A 71 -10.57 16.29 -1.63
N LEU A 72 -9.52 16.99 -1.18
CA LEU A 72 -8.33 16.38 -0.60
C LEU A 72 -8.70 15.56 0.66
N ARG A 73 -9.61 16.09 1.49
CA ARG A 73 -10.15 15.37 2.65
C ARG A 73 -11.05 14.21 2.24
N LYS A 74 -11.75 14.27 1.11
CA LYS A 74 -12.53 13.16 0.59
C LYS A 74 -11.62 12.00 0.20
N ILE A 75 -10.48 12.27 -0.42
CA ILE A 75 -9.44 11.26 -0.68
C ILE A 75 -8.88 10.73 0.65
N ALA A 76 -8.52 11.62 1.58
CA ALA A 76 -8.00 11.25 2.90
C ALA A 76 -8.99 10.38 3.71
N ASN A 77 -10.28 10.70 3.66
CA ASN A 77 -11.35 9.95 4.33
C ASN A 77 -11.54 8.54 3.74
N LYS A 78 -11.23 8.33 2.45
CA LYS A 78 -11.21 6.99 1.85
C LYS A 78 -10.01 6.17 2.33
N GLY A 79 -8.86 6.82 2.55
CA GLY A 79 -7.59 6.21 2.93
C GLY A 79 -7.35 5.98 4.43
N SER A 80 -8.36 6.05 5.30
CA SER A 80 -8.26 5.88 6.77
C SER A 80 -7.80 7.10 7.58
N VAL A 81 -7.73 8.31 7.00
CA VAL A 81 -7.68 9.53 7.82
C VAL A 81 -9.08 9.71 8.41
N ALA A 82 -9.25 9.29 9.66
CA ALA A 82 -10.53 9.29 10.37
C ALA A 82 -11.29 10.62 10.17
N GLU A 83 -12.62 10.54 10.11
CA GLU A 83 -13.51 11.70 10.01
C GLU A 83 -13.16 12.76 11.07
N GLY A 84 -12.46 13.84 10.69
CA GLY A 84 -11.98 14.87 11.63
C GLY A 84 -10.46 14.87 11.92
N GLY A 85 -9.70 13.97 11.30
CA GLY A 85 -8.24 13.96 11.32
C GLY A 85 -7.65 15.18 10.62
N LYS A 86 -6.53 15.68 11.15
CA LYS A 86 -5.75 16.75 10.52
C LYS A 86 -5.10 16.19 9.26
N LEU A 87 -5.24 16.89 8.13
CA LEU A 87 -4.49 16.56 6.91
C LEU A 87 -2.98 16.57 7.21
N PRO A 88 -2.20 15.61 6.68
CA PRO A 88 -0.75 15.61 6.87
C PRO A 88 -0.17 16.91 6.33
N SER A 89 0.85 17.44 7.01
CA SER A 89 1.63 18.55 6.50
C SER A 89 2.38 18.14 5.22
N PRO A 90 2.77 19.11 4.39
CA PRO A 90 3.57 18.83 3.21
C PRO A 90 4.83 18.00 3.45
N GLU A 91 5.54 18.30 4.54
CA GLU A 91 6.77 17.61 4.91
C GLU A 91 6.50 16.17 5.35
N GLU A 92 5.46 15.95 6.16
CA GLU A 92 5.04 14.61 6.58
C GLU A 92 4.64 13.77 5.37
N GLN A 93 3.89 14.36 4.44
CA GLN A 93 3.48 13.69 3.20
C GLN A 93 4.69 13.32 2.36
N ARG A 94 5.62 14.26 2.10
CA ARG A 94 6.85 13.98 1.35
C ARG A 94 7.70 12.90 2.01
N ALA A 95 7.80 12.91 3.34
CA ALA A 95 8.56 11.90 4.08
C ALA A 95 7.92 10.53 3.94
N GLU A 96 6.60 10.44 4.02
CA GLU A 96 5.87 9.17 3.86
C GLU A 96 6.02 8.61 2.44
N ILE A 97 5.80 9.44 1.41
CA ILE A 97 6.00 9.05 0.01
C ILE A 97 7.44 8.57 -0.19
N ARG A 98 8.45 9.32 0.29
CA ARG A 98 9.86 8.92 0.19
C ARG A 98 10.11 7.53 0.77
N ARG A 99 9.57 7.21 1.95
CA ARG A 99 9.72 5.87 2.56
C ARG A 99 9.12 4.77 1.69
N ILE A 100 7.95 5.01 1.09
CA ILE A 100 7.33 4.05 0.16
C ILE A 100 8.24 3.82 -1.05
N LEU A 101 8.75 4.89 -1.67
CA LEU A 101 9.62 4.79 -2.84
C LEU A 101 10.95 4.09 -2.54
N GLU A 102 11.60 4.42 -1.41
CA GLU A 102 12.84 3.78 -0.97
C GLU A 102 12.62 2.28 -0.66
N LEU A 103 11.50 1.93 -0.05
CA LEU A 103 11.12 0.55 0.18
C LEU A 103 10.94 -0.20 -1.15
N TRP A 104 10.23 0.38 -2.11
CA TRP A 104 10.06 -0.21 -3.45
C TRP A 104 11.38 -0.32 -4.21
N GLU A 105 12.24 0.69 -4.14
CA GLU A 105 13.58 0.66 -4.74
C GLU A 105 14.38 -0.53 -4.22
N SER A 106 14.34 -0.77 -2.90
CA SER A 106 15.04 -1.90 -2.27
C SER A 106 14.51 -3.29 -2.69
N GLN A 107 13.26 -3.34 -3.20
CA GLN A 107 12.63 -4.57 -3.69
C GLN A 107 12.96 -4.86 -5.17
N LEU A 108 13.33 -3.83 -5.95
CA LEU A 108 13.62 -3.99 -7.38
C LEU A 108 14.99 -4.64 -7.62
N THR A 109 15.00 -5.90 -8.08
CA THR A 109 16.25 -6.59 -8.46
C THR A 109 16.62 -6.40 -9.93
N ALA A 110 15.66 -6.02 -10.76
CA ALA A 110 15.80 -5.80 -12.20
C ALA A 110 15.24 -4.43 -12.63
N SER A 111 15.31 -4.13 -13.94
CA SER A 111 14.72 -2.92 -14.52
C SER A 111 13.19 -2.91 -14.46
N THR A 112 12.59 -4.09 -14.36
CA THR A 112 11.16 -4.31 -14.17
C THR A 112 11.01 -5.45 -13.19
N ASP A 113 10.32 -5.23 -12.08
CA ASP A 113 10.14 -6.23 -11.03
C ASP A 113 8.81 -6.02 -10.32
N THR A 114 8.46 -6.91 -9.39
CA THR A 114 7.25 -6.79 -8.56
C THR A 114 7.61 -6.24 -7.19
N VAL A 115 6.86 -5.23 -6.75
CA VAL A 115 6.90 -4.67 -5.40
C VAL A 115 5.58 -4.91 -4.68
N TRP A 116 5.58 -4.74 -3.37
CA TRP A 116 4.37 -4.84 -2.56
C TRP A 116 3.78 -3.47 -2.23
N ALA A 117 2.48 -3.30 -2.50
CA ALA A 117 1.67 -2.21 -1.97
C ALA A 117 0.78 -2.72 -0.83
N THR A 118 0.50 -1.87 0.14
CA THR A 118 -0.45 -2.15 1.24
C THR A 118 -1.76 -1.47 0.95
N VAL A 119 -2.86 -1.95 1.56
CA VAL A 119 -4.13 -1.22 1.60
C VAL A 119 -3.86 0.22 2.05
N GLY A 120 -4.29 1.20 1.25
CA GLY A 120 -4.06 2.61 1.57
C GLY A 120 -2.92 3.27 0.79
N THR A 121 -2.10 2.48 0.09
CA THR A 121 -1.00 3.02 -0.71
C THR A 121 -1.53 3.87 -1.86
N SER A 122 -2.53 3.39 -2.61
CA SER A 122 -3.21 4.14 -3.68
C SER A 122 -3.66 5.52 -3.21
N TYR A 123 -4.42 5.59 -2.13
CA TYR A 123 -4.91 6.84 -1.56
C TYR A 123 -3.80 7.80 -1.11
N THR A 124 -2.72 7.26 -0.53
CA THR A 124 -1.58 8.08 -0.07
C THR A 124 -0.88 8.74 -1.25
N LEU A 125 -0.67 7.98 -2.33
CA LEU A 125 -0.05 8.47 -3.56
C LEU A 125 -0.99 9.41 -4.34
N GLU A 126 -2.28 9.08 -4.44
CA GLU A 126 -3.32 9.91 -5.07
C GLU A 126 -3.41 11.27 -4.39
N PHE A 127 -3.48 11.29 -3.06
CA PHE A 127 -3.50 12.52 -2.27
C PHE A 127 -2.27 13.40 -2.52
N TYR A 128 -1.11 12.80 -2.78
CA TYR A 128 0.11 13.52 -3.16
C TYR A 128 0.07 14.05 -4.59
N LEU A 129 -0.30 13.22 -5.55
CA LEU A 129 -0.36 13.62 -6.95
C LEU A 129 -1.39 14.74 -7.16
N THR A 130 -2.60 14.61 -6.61
CA THR A 130 -3.65 15.64 -6.71
C THR A 130 -3.18 16.98 -6.16
N ARG A 131 -2.38 16.98 -5.08
CA ARG A 131 -1.81 18.20 -4.55
C ARG A 131 -0.78 18.82 -5.51
N CYS A 132 0.10 18.01 -6.09
CA CYS A 132 1.07 18.46 -7.08
C CYS A 132 0.38 19.08 -8.30
N GLU A 133 -0.64 18.40 -8.83
CA GLU A 133 -1.48 18.88 -9.93
C GLU A 133 -2.18 20.20 -9.59
N THR A 134 -2.75 20.28 -8.38
CA THR A 134 -3.37 21.52 -7.91
C THR A 134 -2.35 22.66 -7.87
N ARG A 135 -1.14 22.44 -7.36
CA ARG A 135 -0.07 23.45 -7.35
C ARG A 135 0.29 23.89 -8.77
N ALA A 136 0.43 22.94 -9.68
CA ALA A 136 0.76 23.20 -11.08
C ALA A 136 -0.30 24.02 -11.83
N ASP A 137 -1.57 23.90 -11.43
CA ASP A 137 -2.69 24.63 -12.04
C ASP A 137 -2.90 26.04 -11.44
N ILE A 138 -2.17 26.41 -10.39
CA ILE A 138 -2.35 27.69 -9.70
C ILE A 138 -1.53 28.78 -10.38
N ASP A 139 -2.23 29.78 -10.92
CA ASP A 139 -1.63 31.00 -11.43
C ASP A 139 -0.75 31.68 -10.35
N GLY A 140 0.56 31.65 -10.55
CA GLY A 140 1.54 32.30 -9.67
C GLY A 140 2.17 31.41 -8.60
N ASP A 141 1.90 30.09 -8.60
CA ASP A 141 2.82 29.12 -7.97
C ASP A 141 4.06 28.94 -8.87
N GLU A 142 5.21 28.66 -8.28
CA GLU A 142 6.46 28.41 -9.01
C GLU A 142 6.56 26.94 -9.46
N PHE A 143 5.65 26.08 -8.99
CA PHE A 143 5.58 24.67 -9.34
C PHE A 143 4.76 24.52 -10.62
N GLU A 144 5.37 23.93 -11.64
CA GLU A 144 4.73 23.71 -12.94
C GLU A 144 4.47 22.22 -13.16
N ALA A 145 3.53 21.89 -14.04
CA ALA A 145 3.28 20.52 -14.45
C ALA A 145 4.51 19.96 -15.20
N ILE A 146 4.97 18.79 -14.77
CA ILE A 146 6.11 18.09 -15.37
C ILE A 146 5.68 16.73 -15.95
N PRO A 147 6.42 16.17 -16.94
CA PRO A 147 6.05 14.90 -17.58
C PRO A 147 5.85 13.71 -16.62
N GLU A 148 6.54 13.72 -15.49
CA GLU A 148 6.56 12.66 -14.47
C GLU A 148 5.19 12.44 -13.81
N PHE A 149 4.26 13.41 -13.91
CA PHE A 149 2.89 13.25 -13.41
C PHE A 149 2.19 12.03 -14.04
N GLU A 150 2.40 11.81 -15.34
CA GLU A 150 1.78 10.68 -16.07
C GLU A 150 2.34 9.34 -15.58
N ALA A 151 3.64 9.28 -15.30
CA ALA A 151 4.27 8.07 -14.76
C ALA A 151 3.71 7.73 -13.37
N VAL A 152 3.58 8.74 -12.50
CA VAL A 152 3.02 8.55 -11.16
C VAL A 152 1.54 8.14 -11.22
N ARG A 153 0.75 8.75 -12.11
CA ARG A 153 -0.66 8.35 -12.31
C ARG A 153 -0.78 6.90 -12.76
N ALA A 154 0.08 6.47 -13.69
CA ALA A 154 0.10 5.08 -14.16
C ALA A 154 0.46 4.07 -13.05
N ILE A 155 1.28 4.47 -12.07
CA ILE A 155 1.56 3.65 -10.89
C ILE A 155 0.30 3.54 -10.01
N ILE A 156 -0.37 4.66 -9.73
CA ILE A 156 -1.58 4.72 -8.90
C ILE A 156 -2.69 3.85 -9.50
N ASP A 157 -2.99 4.03 -10.78
CA ASP A 157 -4.00 3.24 -11.50
C ASP A 157 -3.74 1.73 -11.40
N ARG A 158 -2.46 1.34 -11.43
CA ARG A 158 -2.04 -0.07 -11.32
C ARG A 158 -2.28 -0.63 -9.92
N ILE A 159 -2.10 0.19 -8.89
CA ILE A 159 -2.37 -0.18 -7.49
C ILE A 159 -3.88 -0.29 -7.28
N GLU A 160 -4.66 0.70 -7.70
CA GLU A 160 -6.12 0.68 -7.60
C GLU A 160 -6.72 -0.52 -8.31
N THR A 161 -6.25 -0.84 -9.52
CA THR A 161 -6.68 -2.04 -10.25
C THR A 161 -6.35 -3.33 -9.49
N ALA A 162 -5.22 -3.38 -8.80
CA ALA A 162 -4.85 -4.54 -7.99
C ALA A 162 -5.69 -4.65 -6.72
N GLU A 163 -6.02 -3.51 -6.08
CA GLU A 163 -6.91 -3.43 -4.91
C GLU A 163 -8.34 -3.84 -5.26
N ASP A 164 -8.92 -3.30 -6.34
CA ASP A 164 -10.31 -3.53 -6.74
C ASP A 164 -10.62 -4.97 -7.16
N THR A 165 -9.62 -5.68 -7.69
CA THR A 165 -9.86 -7.02 -8.23
C THR A 165 -9.75 -8.13 -7.21
N ASP A 166 -9.24 -7.87 -5.99
CA ASP A 166 -8.99 -8.80 -4.87
C ASP A 166 -8.24 -10.12 -5.22
N SER A 167 -7.96 -10.36 -6.50
CA SER A 167 -7.55 -11.64 -7.06
C SER A 167 -6.08 -11.97 -6.81
N LYS A 168 -5.35 -11.05 -6.17
CA LYS A 168 -3.91 -11.14 -5.94
C LYS A 168 -3.49 -10.70 -4.54
N LEU A 169 -4.44 -10.53 -3.62
CA LEU A 169 -4.13 -10.21 -2.23
C LEU A 169 -3.32 -11.36 -1.61
N ALA A 170 -2.15 -11.05 -1.07
CA ALA A 170 -1.26 -12.00 -0.41
C ALA A 170 -1.04 -11.60 1.05
N ILE A 171 -0.68 -12.57 1.89
CA ILE A 171 -0.18 -12.30 3.24
C ILE A 171 1.34 -12.14 3.17
N VAL A 172 1.82 -10.96 3.51
CA VAL A 172 3.21 -10.53 3.33
C VAL A 172 3.78 -10.07 4.66
N HIS A 173 5.06 -10.33 4.90
CA HIS A 173 5.74 -9.84 6.09
C HIS A 173 5.78 -8.30 6.08
N LYS A 174 5.37 -7.65 7.18
CA LYS A 174 5.20 -6.19 7.26
C LYS A 174 6.42 -5.37 6.86
N ARG A 175 7.63 -5.87 7.11
CA ARG A 175 8.90 -5.29 6.59
C ARG A 175 8.95 -5.02 5.08
N HIS A 176 8.12 -5.69 4.28
CA HIS A 176 8.03 -5.50 2.82
C HIS A 176 6.81 -4.67 2.41
N LEU A 177 5.93 -4.35 3.36
CA LEU A 177 4.69 -3.61 3.16
C LEU A 177 4.91 -2.13 3.49
N PRO A 178 4.61 -1.19 2.58
CA PRO A 178 4.59 0.22 2.93
C PRO A 178 3.53 0.51 4.00
N LEU A 179 3.68 1.62 4.72
CA LEU A 179 2.72 2.10 5.74
C LEU A 179 2.54 1.19 6.98
N GLU A 180 3.21 0.03 7.03
CA GLU A 180 3.14 -0.92 8.13
C GLU A 180 4.48 -0.96 8.85
N GLU A 181 4.56 -0.39 10.05
CA GLU A 181 5.73 -0.55 10.89
C GLU A 181 5.80 -2.01 11.41
N PRO A 182 6.93 -2.72 11.25
CA PRO A 182 7.11 -3.99 11.93
C PRO A 182 7.16 -3.72 13.44
N ALA A 183 6.47 -4.54 14.23
CA ALA A 183 6.64 -4.50 15.68
C ALA A 183 8.13 -4.69 16.01
N GLU A 184 8.71 -3.81 16.84
CA GLU A 184 10.09 -3.95 17.30
C GLU A 184 10.23 -5.30 18.04
N GLU A 185 11.14 -6.16 17.56
CA GLU A 185 11.49 -7.45 18.19
C GLU A 185 12.36 -7.28 19.45
#